data_AF-I4G0L2-F1
#
_entry.id   AF-I4G0L2-F1
#
_cell.length_a   1.000
_cell.length_b   1.000
_cell.length_c   1.000
_cell.angle_alpha   90.00
_cell.angle_beta   90.00
_cell.angle_gamma   90.00
#
_symmetry.space_group_name_H-M   'P 1'
#
loop_
_entity.id
_entity.type
_entity.pdbx_description
1 polymer ?
#
loop_
_entity_poly.entity_id
_entity_poly.type
_entity_poly.pdbx_seq_one_letter_code
_entity_poly.pdbx_strand_id
1 'polypeptide(L)'
;MESYLWSGEVELAKAEFEGCVGQEVENFKDYLDKHRSRIPDYKLYQESGICIGSGAVESTIKRLGARVKISGAQWKVENVPQLLRLRCAYLNQAIA
;
A
#
# COMPACT_ATOMS: atom_id res chain seq x y z
N MET A 1 21.11 1.86 -4.83
CA MET A 1 20.07 1.31 -3.92
C MET A 1 18.62 1.39 -4.44
N GLU A 2 18.00 2.56 -4.60
CA GLU A 2 16.56 2.69 -4.95
C GLU A 2 16.22 2.00 -6.28
N SER A 3 17.11 2.10 -7.26
CA SER A 3 16.99 1.42 -8.55
C SER A 3 16.98 -0.10 -8.45
N TYR A 4 17.72 -0.70 -7.49
CA TYR A 4 17.76 -2.15 -7.29
C TYR A 4 16.48 -2.67 -6.65
N LEU A 5 15.93 -1.95 -5.66
CA LEU A 5 14.64 -2.30 -5.08
C LEU A 5 13.49 -2.15 -6.09
N TRP A 6 13.60 -1.18 -7.00
CA TRP A 6 12.65 -1.00 -8.10
C TRP A 6 12.63 -2.18 -9.07
N SER A 7 13.76 -2.83 -9.32
CA SER A 7 13.86 -4.02 -10.17
C SER A 7 13.75 -5.34 -9.40
N GLY A 8 13.53 -5.32 -8.09
CA GLY A 8 13.45 -6.53 -7.25
C GLY A 8 14.80 -7.16 -6.90
N GLU A 9 15.91 -6.49 -7.19
CA GLU A 9 17.29 -6.97 -6.97
C GLU A 9 17.73 -6.75 -5.53
N VAL A 10 17.14 -7.52 -4.61
CA VAL A 10 17.34 -7.36 -3.16
C VAL A 10 18.78 -7.59 -2.71
N GLU A 11 19.52 -8.53 -3.33
CA GLU A 11 20.92 -8.78 -2.96
C GLU A 11 21.82 -7.59 -3.31
N LEU A 12 21.65 -6.99 -4.50
CA LEU A 12 22.40 -5.79 -4.90
C LEU A 12 22.05 -4.61 -4.00
N ALA A 13 20.79 -4.47 -3.60
CA ALA A 13 20.38 -3.44 -2.65
C ALA A 13 21.02 -3.61 -1.26
N LYS A 14 21.23 -4.85 -0.80
CA LYS A 14 21.90 -5.15 0.47
C LYS A 14 23.42 -4.94 0.40
N ALA A 15 24.04 -5.29 -0.74
CA ALA A 15 25.48 -5.12 -0.96
C ALA A 15 25.93 -3.66 -0.83
N GLU A 16 25.05 -2.70 -1.18
CA GLU A 16 25.30 -1.26 -0.99
C GLU A 16 25.53 -0.84 0.47
N PHE A 17 25.11 -1.69 1.41
CA PHE A 17 25.31 -1.50 2.85
C PHE A 17 26.44 -2.37 3.41
N GLU A 18 27.28 -2.98 2.57
CA GLU A 18 28.51 -3.64 3.02
C GLU A 18 29.46 -2.60 3.63
N GLY A 19 29.95 -2.88 4.85
CA GLY A 19 30.80 -1.94 5.60
C GLY A 19 30.05 -0.86 6.38
N CYS A 20 28.74 -0.70 6.19
CA CYS A 20 27.93 0.13 7.08
C CYS A 20 27.64 -0.61 8.38
N VAL A 21 27.89 0.05 9.52
CA VAL A 21 27.68 -0.51 10.86
C VAL A 21 26.60 0.31 11.56
N GLY A 22 25.55 -0.35 12.05
CA GLY A 22 24.44 0.29 12.76
C GLY A 22 23.21 -0.62 12.85
N GLN A 23 22.47 -0.51 13.94
CA GLN A 23 21.28 -1.33 14.16
C GLN A 23 20.20 -1.07 13.09
N GLU A 24 20.09 0.17 12.60
CA GLU A 24 19.16 0.53 11.53
C GLU A 24 19.49 -0.20 10.21
N VAL A 25 20.77 -0.39 9.91
CA VAL A 25 21.23 -1.08 8.71
C VAL A 25 20.92 -2.57 8.81
N GLU A 26 21.17 -3.19 9.96
CA GLU A 26 20.79 -4.59 10.20
C GLU A 26 19.29 -4.80 10.11
N ASN A 27 18.51 -3.94 10.79
CA ASN A 27 17.05 -3.99 10.74
C ASN A 27 16.51 -3.87 9.30
N PHE A 28 17.14 -3.02 8.48
CA PHE A 28 16.76 -2.86 7.08
C PHE A 28 17.11 -4.10 6.23
N LYS A 29 18.30 -4.67 6.40
CA LYS A 29 18.70 -5.92 5.73
C LYS A 29 17.77 -7.08 6.09
N ASP A 30 17.44 -7.22 7.37
CA ASP A 30 16.50 -8.23 7.87
C ASP A 30 15.09 -8.03 7.31
N TYR A 31 14.63 -6.78 7.21
CA TYR A 31 13.36 -6.44 6.60
C TYR A 31 13.31 -6.88 5.13
N LEU A 32 14.36 -6.57 4.36
CA LEU A 32 14.46 -6.96 2.96
C LEU A 32 14.46 -8.49 2.79
N ASP A 33 15.17 -9.23 3.64
CA ASP A 33 15.18 -10.70 3.57
C ASP A 33 13.82 -11.29 3.92
N LYS A 34 13.18 -10.80 4.99
CA LYS A 34 11.85 -11.25 5.41
C LYS A 34 10.77 -10.97 4.37
N HIS A 35 10.91 -9.88 3.62
CA HIS A 35 9.88 -9.40 2.69
C HIS A 35 10.26 -9.53 1.22
N ARG A 36 11.32 -10.26 0.88
CA ARG A 36 11.79 -10.47 -0.51
C ARG A 36 10.68 -10.89 -1.47
N SER A 37 9.79 -11.79 -1.04
CA SER A 37 8.65 -12.27 -1.84
C SER A 37 7.59 -11.20 -2.15
N ARG A 38 7.62 -10.06 -1.46
CA ARG A 38 6.70 -8.93 -1.64
C ARG A 38 7.31 -7.77 -2.42
N ILE A 39 8.58 -7.88 -2.82
CA ILE A 39 9.29 -6.86 -3.61
C ILE A 39 9.34 -7.38 -5.05
N PRO A 40 8.33 -7.05 -5.89
CA PRO A 40 8.32 -7.43 -7.29
C PRO A 40 9.29 -6.56 -8.11
N ASP A 41 9.50 -6.94 -9.36
CA ASP A 41 10.05 -6.04 -10.36
C ASP A 41 8.99 -4.99 -10.73
N TYR A 42 9.06 -3.83 -10.06
CA TYR A 42 8.16 -2.70 -10.30
C TYR A 42 8.33 -2.10 -11.68
N LYS A 43 9.52 -2.19 -12.27
CA LYS A 43 9.77 -1.77 -13.64
C LYS A 43 8.97 -2.60 -14.62
N LEU A 44 9.07 -3.93 -14.52
CA LEU A 44 8.28 -4.85 -15.35
C LEU A 44 6.78 -4.62 -15.17
N TYR A 45 6.32 -4.40 -13.93
CA TYR A 45 4.90 -4.15 -13.65
C TYR A 45 4.41 -2.85 -14.29
N GLN A 46 5.22 -1.79 -14.21
CA GLN A 46 4.90 -0.52 -14.87
C GLN A 46 4.84 -0.67 -16.39
N GLU A 47 5.82 -1.34 -16.99
CA GLU A 47 5.86 -1.62 -18.44
C GLU A 47 4.68 -2.50 -18.89
N SER A 48 4.23 -3.42 -18.02
CA SER A 48 3.05 -4.27 -18.25
C SER A 48 1.72 -3.55 -18.00
N GLY A 49 1.74 -2.26 -17.62
CA GLY A 49 0.54 -1.47 -17.32
C GLY A 49 -0.16 -1.86 -16.02
N ILE A 50 0.51 -2.62 -15.15
CA ILE A 50 -0.02 -2.98 -13.83
C ILE A 50 0.04 -1.74 -12.94
N CYS A 51 -1.08 -1.43 -12.27
CA CYS A 51 -1.12 -0.32 -11.33
C CYS A 51 -0.29 -0.64 -10.09
N ILE A 52 0.86 0.03 -9.96
CA ILE A 52 1.79 -0.11 -8.82
C ILE A 52 1.56 0.92 -7.70
N GLY A 53 0.76 1.96 -7.97
CA GLY A 53 0.51 3.05 -7.03
C GLY A 53 -0.69 2.78 -6.12
N SER A 54 -0.56 3.11 -4.84
CA SER A 54 -1.66 3.04 -3.86
C SER A 54 -2.68 4.17 -3.98
N GLY A 55 -2.41 5.20 -4.79
CA GLY A 55 -3.20 6.45 -4.82
C GLY A 55 -4.68 6.26 -5.14
N ALA A 56 -5.03 5.35 -6.06
CA ALA A 56 -6.43 5.04 -6.37
C ALA A 56 -7.15 4.39 -5.17
N VAL A 57 -6.46 3.49 -4.45
CA VAL A 57 -6.98 2.84 -3.25
C VAL A 57 -7.11 3.85 -2.12
N GLU A 58 -6.07 4.63 -1.84
CA GLU A 58 -6.05 5.63 -0.76
C GLU A 58 -7.10 6.73 -0.98
N SER A 59 -7.24 7.23 -2.21
CA SER A 59 -8.26 8.22 -2.53
C SER A 59 -9.68 7.66 -2.37
N THR A 60 -9.91 6.41 -2.73
CA THR A 60 -11.19 5.73 -2.51
C THR A 60 -11.48 5.57 -1.02
N ILE A 61 -10.49 5.14 -0.22
CA ILE A 61 -10.61 5.05 1.24
C ILE A 61 -10.90 6.43 1.85
N LYS A 62 -10.27 7.50 1.37
CA LYS A 62 -10.57 8.88 1.80
C LYS A 62 -12.02 9.27 1.50
N ARG A 63 -12.54 8.95 0.31
CA ARG A 63 -13.94 9.22 -0.10
C ARG A 63 -14.97 8.42 0.70
N LEU A 64 -14.63 7.19 1.11
CA LEU A 64 -15.42 6.39 2.05
C LEU A 64 -15.40 7.01 3.45
N GLY A 65 -14.20 7.30 3.95
CA GLY A 65 -13.96 7.88 5.27
C GLY A 65 -14.68 9.22 5.47
N ALA A 66 -14.76 10.06 4.43
CA ALA A 66 -15.47 11.33 4.48
C ALA A 66 -16.95 11.21 4.92
N ARG A 67 -17.58 10.05 4.69
CA ARG A 67 -18.96 9.80 5.15
C ARG A 67 -19.02 9.10 6.50
N VAL A 68 -18.17 8.11 6.73
CA VAL A 68 -18.21 7.28 7.94
C VAL A 68 -17.64 8.01 9.15
N LYS A 69 -16.64 8.88 8.94
CA LYS A 69 -15.90 9.61 9.99
C LYS A 69 -16.33 11.08 10.11
N ILE A 70 -17.58 11.39 9.78
CA ILE A 70 -18.10 12.76 9.94
C ILE A 70 -18.16 13.12 11.44
N SER A 71 -17.85 14.38 11.76
CA SER A 71 -17.88 14.86 13.14
C SER A 71 -19.26 14.67 13.76
N GLY A 72 -19.31 14.17 15.00
CA GLY A 72 -20.54 13.92 15.74
C GLY A 72 -21.29 12.63 15.34
N ALA A 73 -20.82 11.86 14.35
CA ALA A 73 -21.45 10.58 14.03
C ALA A 73 -21.16 9.52 15.08
N GLN A 74 -22.22 8.88 15.58
CA GLN A 74 -22.17 7.68 16.40
C GLN A 74 -22.86 6.55 15.66
N TRP A 75 -22.16 5.46 15.41
CA TRP A 75 -22.66 4.32 14.68
C TRP A 75 -22.77 3.11 15.60
N LYS A 76 -23.87 2.36 15.49
CA LYS A 76 -23.89 0.98 15.97
C LYS A 76 -23.01 0.13 15.06
N VAL A 77 -22.17 -0.72 15.63
CA VAL A 77 -21.21 -1.55 14.87
C VAL A 77 -21.94 -2.41 13.83
N GLU A 78 -23.12 -2.94 14.18
CA GLU A 78 -23.92 -3.75 13.25
C GLU A 78 -24.36 -3.01 11.97
N ASN A 79 -24.47 -1.67 12.02
CA ASN A 79 -24.97 -0.85 10.92
C ASN A 79 -23.85 -0.34 9.99
N VAL A 80 -22.59 -0.39 10.44
CA VAL A 80 -21.44 0.11 9.66
C VAL A 80 -21.27 -0.65 8.33
N PRO A 81 -21.37 -2.00 8.27
CA PRO A 81 -21.23 -2.73 7.00
C PRO A 81 -22.29 -2.33 5.96
N GLN A 82 -23.53 -2.08 6.39
CA GLN A 82 -24.63 -1.68 5.50
C GLN A 82 -24.37 -0.29 4.91
N LEU A 83 -23.93 0.65 5.74
CA LEU A 83 -23.54 1.99 5.31
C LEU A 83 -22.37 1.96 4.32
N LEU A 84 -21.34 1.15 4.61
CA LEU A 84 -20.20 0.97 3.72
C LEU A 84 -20.64 0.42 2.38
N ARG A 85 -21.51 -0.60 2.36
CA ARG A 85 -22.05 -1.17 1.12
C ARG A 85 -22.80 -0.13 0.30
N LEU A 86 -23.67 0.66 0.94
CA LEU A 86 -24.40 1.74 0.29
C LEU A 86 -23.44 2.77 -0.31
N ARG A 87 -22.42 3.19 0.46
CA ARG A 87 -21.44 4.17 0.00
C ARG A 87 -20.60 3.63 -1.17
N CYS A 88 -20.19 2.37 -1.13
CA CYS A 88 -19.49 1.72 -2.24
C CYS A 88 -20.37 1.69 -3.50
N ALA A 89 -21.64 1.29 -3.36
CA ALA A 89 -22.57 1.27 -4.49
C ALA A 89 -22.75 2.67 -5.11
N TYR A 90 -22.88 3.71 -4.27
CA TYR A 90 -22.96 5.10 -4.74
C TYR A 90 -21.67 5.56 -5.45
N LEU A 91 -20.49 5.29 -4.88
CA LEU A 91 -19.21 5.69 -5.50
C LEU A 91 -18.93 4.94 -6.81
N ASN A 92 -19.46 3.73 -6.94
CA ASN A 92 -19.40 2.90 -8.14
C ASN A 92 -20.56 3.16 -9.12
N GLN A 93 -21.42 4.16 -8.85
CA GLN A 93 -22.57 4.52 -9.69
C GLN A 93 -23.58 3.38 -9.90
N ALA A 94 -23.62 2.41 -8.99
CA ALA A 94 -24.55 1.28 -9.04
C ALA A 94 -25.95 1.65 -8.53
N ILE A 95 -26.08 2.80 -7.87
CA ILE A 95 -27.33 3.37 -7.37
C ILE A 95 -27.27 4.90 -7.51
N ALA A 96 -28.42 5.53 -7.82
CA ALA A 96 -28.59 6.97 -7.93
C ALA A 96 -29.32 7.52 -6.69
#